data_AF-A0A9E4BMZ6-F1
#
_entry.id   AF-A0A9E4BMZ6-F1
#
_cell.length_a   1.000
_cell.length_b   1.000
_cell.length_c   1.000
_cell.angle_alpha   90.00
_cell.angle_beta   90.00
_cell.angle_gamma   90.00
#
_symmetry.space_group_name_H-M   'P 1'
#
loop_
_entity.id
_entity.type
_entity.pdbx_description
1 polymer ?
#
loop_
_entity_poly.entity_id
_entity_poly.type
_entity_poly.pdbx_seq_one_letter_code
_entity_poly.pdbx_strand_id
1 'polypeptide(L)'
;MTRYTQWALGAVFALFCVFSPITLKASLLDFDGNGKVDFADFLLFVAVFGQSGVGQNAIYDLDASGTVDFGDFLIFATAFGQTISDPV
;
A
#
# COMPACT_ATOMS: atom_id res chain seq x y z
N MET A 1 -27.32 17.89 -45.22
CA MET A 1 -26.10 18.61 -44.82
C MET A 1 -26.14 18.80 -43.31
N THR A 2 -25.20 18.13 -42.65
CA THR A 2 -24.66 18.29 -41.29
C THR A 2 -25.26 19.40 -40.41
N ARG A 3 -25.59 19.12 -39.14
CA ARG A 3 -24.60 19.15 -38.05
C ARG A 3 -25.02 18.34 -36.82
N TYR A 4 -24.25 17.30 -36.51
CA TYR A 4 -24.12 16.71 -35.18
C TYR A 4 -23.03 17.48 -34.43
N THR A 5 -23.39 18.17 -33.34
CA THR A 5 -22.42 18.62 -32.32
C THR A 5 -23.08 18.54 -30.95
N GLN A 6 -23.11 17.34 -30.35
CA GLN A 6 -23.36 17.15 -28.93
C GLN A 6 -22.58 15.93 -28.42
N TRP A 7 -21.27 16.08 -28.17
CA TRP A 7 -20.45 15.11 -27.40
C TRP A 7 -19.27 15.77 -26.65
N ALA A 8 -19.43 16.98 -26.12
CA ALA A 8 -18.35 17.68 -25.38
C ALA A 8 -18.33 17.40 -23.86
N LEU A 9 -18.84 16.25 -23.38
CA LEU A 9 -18.85 15.88 -21.96
C LEU A 9 -18.46 14.41 -21.69
N GLY A 10 -17.70 13.77 -22.59
CA GLY A 10 -17.29 12.36 -22.43
C GLY A 10 -15.80 12.11 -22.16
N ALA A 11 -14.92 13.06 -22.49
CA ALA A 11 -13.49 12.78 -22.63
C ALA A 11 -12.58 13.32 -21.52
N VAL A 12 -13.13 13.85 -20.43
CA VAL A 12 -12.33 14.28 -19.26
C VAL A 12 -12.42 13.26 -18.10
N PHE A 13 -13.39 12.34 -18.12
CA PHE A 13 -13.61 11.32 -17.09
C PHE A 13 -13.02 9.94 -17.45
N ALA A 14 -12.03 9.90 -18.34
CA ALA A 14 -11.35 8.67 -18.73
C ALA A 14 -9.82 8.82 -18.74
N LEU A 15 -9.29 9.73 -17.92
CA LEU A 15 -7.84 9.93 -17.74
C LEU A 15 -7.34 9.55 -16.33
N PHE A 16 -8.19 8.98 -15.48
CA PHE A 16 -7.84 8.67 -14.08
C PHE A 16 -8.19 7.24 -13.65
N CYS A 17 -7.97 6.24 -14.52
CA CYS A 17 -8.30 4.83 -14.23
C CYS A 17 -7.17 3.82 -14.45
N VAL A 18 -5.89 4.20 -14.58
CA VAL A 18 -4.86 3.19 -14.94
C VAL A 18 -3.55 3.19 -14.16
N PHE A 19 -3.41 3.98 -13.10
CA PHE A 19 -2.26 3.81 -12.20
C PHE A 19 -2.76 3.85 -10.78
N SER A 20 -3.03 2.67 -10.21
CA SER A 20 -3.12 2.52 -8.76
C SER A 20 -1.71 2.73 -8.18
N PRO A 21 -1.41 3.84 -7.48
CA PRO A 21 -0.09 4.03 -6.86
C PRO A 21 0.13 3.14 -5.63
N ILE A 22 -0.75 2.17 -5.39
CA ILE A 22 -0.93 1.51 -4.10
C ILE A 22 -0.28 0.11 -4.07
N THR A 23 -0.17 -0.58 -5.22
CA THR A 23 0.31 -1.99 -5.25
C THR A 23 1.77 -2.13 -4.81
N LEU A 24 2.66 -1.22 -5.21
CA LEU A 24 4.08 -1.28 -4.85
C LEU A 24 4.34 -0.93 -3.37
N LYS A 25 3.49 -0.09 -2.77
CA LYS A 25 3.62 0.27 -1.34
C LYS A 25 3.09 -0.84 -0.45
N ALA A 26 2.01 -1.52 -0.85
CA ALA A 26 1.44 -2.62 -0.11
C ALA A 26 2.37 -3.84 -0.04
N SER A 27 3.14 -4.12 -1.11
CA SER A 27 4.08 -5.25 -1.13
C SER A 27 5.21 -5.17 -0.11
N LEU A 28 5.51 -3.98 0.41
CA LEU A 28 6.49 -3.83 1.49
C LEU A 28 5.93 -4.19 2.86
N LEU A 29 4.61 -4.35 2.97
CA LEU A 29 3.88 -4.56 4.22
C LEU A 29 3.33 -5.99 4.32
N ASP A 30 3.51 -6.80 3.28
CA ASP A 30 3.32 -8.24 3.24
C ASP A 30 4.61 -8.90 3.76
N PHE A 31 4.69 -9.03 5.07
CA PHE A 31 5.87 -9.50 5.78
C PHE A 31 6.02 -11.02 5.72
N ASP A 32 4.91 -11.75 5.57
CA ASP A 32 4.92 -13.22 5.42
C ASP A 32 5.02 -13.69 3.95
N GLY A 33 4.85 -12.78 3.00
CA GLY A 33 5.00 -13.00 1.56
C GLY A 33 3.82 -13.75 0.93
N ASN A 34 2.64 -13.74 1.55
CA ASN A 34 1.47 -14.50 1.08
C ASN A 34 0.65 -13.78 0.00
N GLY A 35 1.06 -12.57 -0.40
CA GLY A 35 0.37 -11.73 -1.38
C GLY A 35 -0.75 -10.89 -0.77
N LYS A 36 -0.84 -10.77 0.55
CA LYS A 36 -1.84 -9.95 1.25
C LYS A 36 -1.18 -9.23 2.41
N VAL A 37 -1.73 -8.07 2.76
CA VAL A 37 -1.39 -7.38 3.99
C VAL A 37 -2.53 -7.65 4.97
N ASP A 38 -2.36 -8.62 5.86
CA ASP A 38 -3.42 -9.09 6.75
C ASP A 38 -2.99 -9.29 8.21
N PHE A 39 -3.79 -10.04 8.97
CA PHE A 39 -3.56 -10.24 10.39
C PHE A 39 -2.27 -11.01 10.68
N ALA A 40 -1.80 -11.88 9.77
CA ALA A 40 -0.53 -12.58 9.93
C ALA A 40 0.64 -11.58 9.91
N ASP A 41 0.63 -10.61 9.00
CA ASP A 41 1.62 -9.54 8.94
C ASP A 41 1.57 -8.66 10.18
N PHE A 42 0.37 -8.36 10.69
CA PHE A 42 0.20 -7.63 11.93
C PHE A 42 0.85 -8.37 13.11
N LEU A 43 0.74 -9.70 13.19
CA LEU A 43 1.38 -10.49 14.25
C LEU A 43 2.92 -10.43 14.16
N LEU A 44 3.48 -10.42 12.94
CA LEU A 44 4.91 -10.23 12.72
C LEU A 44 5.37 -8.83 13.15
N PHE A 45 4.61 -7.80 12.80
CA PHE A 45 4.87 -6.42 13.21
C PHE A 45 4.85 -6.25 14.74
N VAL A 46 3.80 -6.72 15.42
CA VAL A 46 3.69 -6.53 16.88
C VAL A 46 4.71 -7.33 17.68
N ALA A 47 5.29 -8.39 17.10
CA ALA A 47 6.35 -9.15 17.74
C ALA A 47 7.61 -8.30 18.01
N VAL A 48 7.80 -7.21 17.24
CA VAL A 48 8.94 -6.29 17.36
C VAL A 48 8.54 -4.87 17.77
N PHE A 49 7.28 -4.62 18.11
CA PHE A 49 6.82 -3.29 18.51
C PHE A 49 7.56 -2.78 19.75
N GLY A 50 8.00 -1.52 19.68
CA GLY A 50 8.82 -0.85 20.69
C GLY A 50 10.32 -1.20 20.64
N GLN A 51 10.77 -2.03 19.69
CA GLN A 51 12.18 -2.35 19.51
C GLN A 51 12.86 -1.39 18.53
N SER A 52 14.21 -1.41 18.49
CA SER A 52 14.96 -0.62 17.51
C SER A 52 14.67 -1.10 16.09
N GLY A 53 14.44 -0.15 15.19
CA GLY A 53 14.15 -0.31 13.76
C GLY A 53 15.38 -0.59 12.89
N VAL A 54 16.34 -1.35 13.40
CA VAL A 54 17.60 -1.64 12.69
C VAL A 54 17.88 -3.13 12.60
N GLY A 55 18.80 -3.52 11.71
CA GLY A 55 19.15 -4.92 11.52
C GLY A 55 17.96 -5.73 11.00
N GLN A 56 17.60 -6.80 11.70
CA GLN A 56 16.45 -7.66 11.31
C GLN A 56 15.11 -6.96 11.44
N ASN A 57 15.02 -5.92 12.27
CA ASN A 57 13.78 -5.19 12.50
C ASN A 57 13.59 -4.02 11.52
N ALA A 58 14.58 -3.73 10.66
CA ALA A 58 14.55 -2.57 9.76
C ALA A 58 13.38 -2.59 8.77
N ILE A 59 12.81 -3.76 8.48
CA ILE A 59 11.64 -3.90 7.60
C ILE A 59 10.34 -3.42 8.27
N TYR A 60 10.32 -3.30 9.59
CA TYR A 60 9.15 -2.88 10.38
C TYR A 60 9.20 -1.40 10.78
N ASP A 61 10.33 -0.72 10.56
CA ASP A 61 10.50 0.74 10.71
C ASP A 61 10.18 1.42 9.37
N LEU A 62 8.89 1.66 9.18
CA LEU A 62 8.27 2.10 7.94
C LEU A 62 8.38 3.62 7.72
N ASP A 63 8.55 4.38 8.80
CA ASP A 63 8.79 5.83 8.74
C ASP A 63 10.27 6.24 8.87
N ALA A 64 11.16 5.25 9.07
CA ALA A 64 12.60 5.42 9.23
C ALA A 64 13.00 6.28 10.45
N SER A 65 12.21 6.22 11.53
CA SER A 65 12.49 6.92 12.78
C SER A 65 13.59 6.26 13.63
N GLY A 66 13.94 5.00 13.34
CA GLY A 66 14.90 4.19 14.08
C GLY A 66 14.28 3.31 15.17
N THR A 67 12.96 3.34 15.34
CA THR A 67 12.19 2.54 16.29
C THR A 67 10.94 2.01 15.60
N VAL A 68 10.53 0.77 15.90
CA VAL A 68 9.26 0.24 15.43
C VAL A 68 8.16 0.68 16.41
N ASP A 69 7.32 1.64 16.04
CA ASP A 69 6.31 2.20 16.94
C ASP A 69 4.97 2.55 16.27
N PHE A 70 4.20 3.44 16.92
CA PHE A 70 2.87 3.82 16.46
C PHE A 70 2.89 4.57 15.12
N GLY A 71 3.97 5.29 14.79
CA GLY A 71 4.17 5.92 13.48
C GLY A 71 4.12 4.88 12.36
N ASP A 72 4.84 3.78 12.54
CA ASP A 72 4.85 2.65 11.61
C ASP A 72 3.50 1.97 11.52
N PHE A 73 2.82 1.79 12.65
CA PHE A 73 1.46 1.22 12.66
C PHE A 73 0.50 2.03 11.79
N LEU A 74 0.57 3.37 11.82
CA LEU A 74 -0.28 4.21 10.97
C LEU A 74 0.02 3.99 9.47
N ILE A 75 1.28 3.75 9.11
CA ILE A 75 1.67 3.42 7.73
C ILE A 75 1.15 2.04 7.36
N PHE A 76 1.35 1.03 8.20
CA PHE A 76 0.85 -0.33 8.00
C PHE A 76 -0.68 -0.34 7.80
N ALA A 77 -1.41 0.39 8.64
CA ALA A 77 -2.86 0.50 8.57
C ALA A 77 -3.37 1.08 7.23
N THR A 78 -2.56 1.85 6.50
CA THR A 78 -2.95 2.37 5.17
C THR A 78 -3.07 1.28 4.10
N ALA A 79 -2.44 0.12 4.31
CA ALA A 79 -2.45 -0.99 3.37
C ALA A 79 -3.18 -2.25 3.88
N PHE A 80 -3.64 -2.26 5.12
CA PHE A 80 -4.31 -3.43 5.70
C PHE A 80 -5.52 -3.87 4.88
N GLY A 81 -5.62 -5.17 4.61
CA GLY A 81 -6.65 -5.80 3.80
C GLY A 81 -6.40 -5.76 2.29
N GLN A 82 -5.29 -5.19 1.83
CA GLN A 82 -4.96 -5.18 0.40
C GLN A 82 -4.39 -6.53 -0.05
N THR A 83 -4.64 -6.87 -1.30
CA THR A 83 -4.03 -8.02 -1.99
C THR A 83 -3.09 -7.50 -3.05
N ILE A 84 -1.88 -8.05 -3.08
CA ILE A 84 -0.88 -7.79 -4.11
C ILE A 84 -1.21 -8.73 -5.27
N SER A 85 -2.02 -8.23 -6.20
CA SER A 85 -2.22 -8.90 -7.48
C SER A 85 -0.95 -8.72 -8.30
N ASP A 86 -0.30 -9.84 -8.68
CA ASP A 86 0.77 -9.81 -9.67
C ASP A 86 0.29 -9.08 -10.93
N PRO A 87 1.08 -8.16 -11.51
CA PRO A 87 0.80 -7.67 -12.84
C PRO A 87 0.93 -8.86 -13.81
N VAL A 88 -0.21 -9.36 -14.30
CA VAL A 88 -0.28 -10.32 -15.41
C VAL A 88 0.34 -9.70 -16.67
#